data_AF-A0A6D1S9X6-F1
#
_entry.id   AF-A0A6D1S9X6-F1
#
_cell.length_a   1.000
_cell.length_b   1.000
_cell.length_c   1.000
_cell.angle_alpha   90.00
_cell.angle_beta   90.00
_cell.angle_gamma   90.00
#
_symmetry.space_group_name_H-M   'P 1'
#
loop_
_entity.id
_entity.type
_entity.pdbx_description
1 polymer ?
#
loop_
_entity_poly.entity_id
_entity_poly.type
_entity_poly.pdbx_seq_one_letter_code
_entity_poly.pdbx_strand_id
1 'polypeptide(L)' 'MQFSNPFDNPQGQFYILRNELQQYSLWPHHCALPEGWTVECPPQSLEACNAWLAANWSTLTPAHYAS' A
#
# COMPACT_ATOMS: atom_id res chain seq x y z
N MET A 1 24.11 4.37 -0.29
CA MET A 1 23.10 3.31 -0.17
C MET A 1 22.08 3.54 -1.27
N GLN A 2 22.08 2.70 -2.31
CA GLN A 2 21.20 2.87 -3.45
C GLN A 2 19.87 2.23 -3.05
N PHE A 3 18.85 3.03 -2.76
CA PHE A 3 17.48 2.54 -2.66
C PHE A 3 17.06 2.13 -4.07
N SER A 4 17.48 0.92 -4.47
CA SER A 4 17.31 0.40 -5.83
C SER A 4 15.86 -0.02 -6.11
N ASN A 5 15.06 -0.14 -5.06
CA ASN A 5 13.68 -0.56 -5.12
C ASN A 5 12.75 0.65 -4.93
N PRO A 6 11.84 0.93 -5.87
CA PRO A 6 10.91 2.06 -5.77
C PRO A 6 9.99 2.06 -4.55
N PHE A 7 9.85 0.91 -3.89
CA PHE A 7 9.07 0.72 -2.66
C PHE A 7 9.83 1.09 -1.39
N ASP A 8 11.16 1.11 -1.41
CA ASP A 8 11.98 1.32 -0.22
C ASP A 8 12.31 2.81 0.01
N ASN A 9 11.69 3.73 -0.74
CA ASN A 9 11.88 5.15 -0.53
C ASN A 9 10.96 5.67 0.59
N PRO A 10 11.47 5.94 1.81
CA PRO A 10 10.65 6.43 2.91
C PRO A 10 10.10 7.85 2.67
N GLN A 11 10.72 8.62 1.77
CA GLN A 11 10.26 9.94 1.34
C GLN A 11 9.40 9.88 0.07
N GLY A 12 9.16 8.68 -0.46
CA GLY A 12 8.32 8.46 -1.63
C GLY A 12 6.83 8.62 -1.31
N GLN A 13 6.04 8.93 -2.34
CA GLN A 13 4.58 8.89 -2.25
C GLN A 13 4.06 7.57 -2.80
N PHE A 14 3.05 7.01 -2.13
CA PHE A 14 2.45 5.73 -2.47
C PHE A 14 0.93 5.87 -2.60
N TYR A 15 0.38 5.26 -3.64
CA TYR A 15 -1.05 5.02 -3.79
C TYR A 15 -1.46 3.82 -2.95
N ILE A 16 -2.69 3.86 -2.46
CA ILE A 16 -3.36 2.66 -1.98
C ILE A 16 -4.30 2.21 -3.08
N LEU A 17 -3.96 1.08 -3.67
CA LEU A 17 -4.78 0.43 -4.68
C LEU A 17 -5.63 -0.64 -4.04
N ARG A 18 -6.81 -0.86 -4.62
CA ARG A 18 -7.73 -1.91 -4.22
C ARG A 18 -8.12 -2.74 -5.43
N ASN A 19 -8.08 -4.06 -5.28
CA ASN A 19 -8.58 -4.97 -6.31
C ASN A 19 -10.05 -5.37 -6.05
N GLU A 20 -10.63 -6.08 -7.02
CA GLU A 20 -12.01 -6.59 -6.92
C GLU A 20 -12.24 -7.56 -5.74
N LEU A 21 -11.16 -8.17 -5.23
CA LEU A 21 -11.16 -9.05 -4.06
C LEU A 21 -11.04 -8.28 -2.73
N GLN A 22 -11.18 -6.95 -2.75
CA GLN A 22 -11.03 -6.06 -1.59
C GLN A 22 -9.66 -6.12 -0.89
N GLN A 23 -8.62 -6.53 -1.60
CA GLN A 23 -7.25 -6.51 -1.11
C GLN A 23 -6.61 -5.16 -1.43
N TYR A 24 -5.81 -4.65 -0.49
CA TYR A 24 -5.08 -3.40 -0.67
C TYR A 24 -3.62 -3.65 -1.05
N SER A 25 -3.09 -2.81 -1.92
CA SER A 25 -1.68 -2.81 -2.34
C SER A 25 -1.10 -1.40 -2.29
N LEU A 26 0.11 -1.27 -1.76
CA LEU A 26 0.87 -0.03 -1.82
C LEU A 26 1.59 0.04 -3.16
N TRP A 27 1.35 1.10 -3.92
CA TRP A 27 1.95 1.28 -5.25
C TRP A 27 2.70 2.60 -5.36
N PRO A 28 3.95 2.63 -5.85
CA PRO A 28 4.74 3.85 -5.90
C PRO A 28 4.17 4.83 -6.91
N HIS A 29 4.15 6.12 -6.57
CA HIS A 29 3.47 7.11 -7.41
C HIS A 29 4.07 7.28 -8.83
N HIS A 30 5.35 6.94 -8.97
CA HIS A 30 6.11 7.07 -10.21
C HIS A 30 6.03 5.81 -11.10
N CYS A 31 5.41 4.74 -10.60
CA CYS A 31 5.11 3.55 -11.39
C CYS A 31 3.74 3.70 -12.04
N ALA A 32 3.59 3.24 -13.28
CA ALA A 32 2.29 3.19 -13.93
C ALA A 32 1.33 2.29 -13.14
N LEU A 33 0.06 2.67 -13.08
CA LEU A 33 -0.96 1.90 -12.38
C LEU A 33 -1.26 0.60 -13.14
N PRO A 34 -1.30 -0.56 -12.45
CA PRO A 34 -1.66 -1.82 -13.08
C PRO A 34 -3.16 -1.84 -13.44
N GLU A 35 -3.49 -2.48 -14.55
CA GLU A 35 -4.89 -2.72 -14.93
C GLU A 35 -5.60 -3.63 -13.90
N GLY A 36 -6.89 -3.39 -13.69
CA GLY A 36 -7.70 -4.15 -12.72
C GLY A 36 -7.56 -3.70 -11.26
N TRP A 37 -6.74 -2.68 -10.99
CA TRP A 37 -6.62 -2.06 -9.68
C TRP A 37 -7.26 -0.67 -9.67
N THR A 38 -8.06 -0.39 -8.64
CA THR A 38 -8.69 0.91 -8.45
C THR A 38 -7.89 1.71 -7.43
N VAL A 39 -7.68 2.99 -7.70
CA VAL A 39 -7.04 3.90 -6.73
C VAL A 39 -8.05 4.25 -5.64
N GLU A 40 -7.86 3.71 -4.45
CA GLU A 40 -8.70 3.99 -3.28
C GLU A 40 -8.19 5.23 -2.54
N CYS A 41 -6.86 5.42 -2.46
CA CYS A 41 -6.27 6.64 -1.93
C CYS A 41 -5.27 7.29 -2.89
N PRO A 42 -5.26 8.63 -2.94
CA PRO A 42 -4.26 9.41 -3.66
C PRO A 42 -2.84 9.18 -3.09
N PRO A 43 -1.79 9.62 -3.82
CA PRO A 43 -0.43 9.33 -3.44
C PRO A 43 -0.06 10.14 -2.20
N GLN A 44 0.28 9.45 -1.12
CA GLN A 44 0.57 10.05 0.19
C GLN A 44 1.82 9.41 0.81
N SER A 45 2.34 9.99 1.89
CA SER A 45 3.55 9.47 2.55
C SER A 45 3.33 8.05 3.06
N LEU A 46 4.41 7.28 3.20
CA LEU A 46 4.35 5.91 3.70
C LEU A 46 3.66 5.85 5.08
N GLU A 47 3.94 6.81 5.97
CA GLU A 47 3.29 6.92 7.28
C GLU A 47 1.77 7.15 7.17
N ALA A 48 1.33 8.06 6.29
CA ALA A 48 -0.08 8.31 6.06
C ALA A 48 -0.79 7.09 5.46
N CYS A 49 -0.13 6.40 4.52
CA CYS A 49 -0.64 5.15 3.97
C CYS A 49 -0.82 4.08 5.05
N ASN A 50 0.19 3.88 5.90
CA ASN A 50 0.12 2.93 7.01
C ASN A 50 -0.99 3.28 8.01
N ALA A 51 -1.16 4.56 8.34
CA ALA A 51 -2.25 5.01 9.20
C ALA A 51 -3.62 4.74 8.57
N TRP A 52 -3.76 5.00 7.26
CA TRP A 52 -4.99 4.71 6.53
C TRP A 52 -5.28 3.21 6.50
N LEU A 53 -4.28 2.37 6.20
CA LEU A 53 -4.40 0.91 6.19
C LEU A 53 -4.76 0.38 7.58
N ALA A 54 -4.15 0.89 8.65
CA ALA A 54 -4.49 0.50 10.02
C ALA A 54 -5.95 0.86 10.37
N ALA A 55 -6.46 1.98 9.87
CA ALA A 55 -7.84 2.41 10.10
C ALA A 55 -8.87 1.65 9.25
N ASN A 56 -8.53 1.31 7.99
CA ASN A 56 -9.48 0.76 7.01
C ASN A 56 -9.35 -0.76 6.81
N TRP A 57 -8.18 -1.33 7.09
CA TRP A 57 -7.90 -2.77 6.98
C TRP A 57 -7.79 -3.43 8.35
N SER A 58 -8.87 -3.35 9.12
CA SER A 58 -8.95 -3.93 10.47
C SER A 58 -9.01 -5.47 10.48
N THR A 59 -9.16 -6.11 9.32
CA THR A 59 -9.20 -7.57 9.12
C THR A 59 -7.83 -8.20 8.83
N LEU A 60 -6.74 -7.56 9.26
CA LEU A 60 -5.41 -8.18 9.32
C LEU A 60 -5.15 -8.82 10.68
N THR A 61 -6.16 -9.45 11.28
CA THR A 61 -5.90 -10.46 12.31
C THR A 61 -5.42 -11.72 11.60
N PRO A 62 -4.14 -12.12 11.73
CA PRO A 62 -3.75 -13.44 11.27
C PRO A 62 -4.59 -14.44 12.06
N ALA A 63 -5.41 -15.25 11.38
CA ALA A 63 -6.12 -16.36 12.02
C ALA A 63 -5.14 -17.40 12.61
N HIS A 64 -3.84 -17.26 12.35
CA HIS A 64 -2.81 -18.17 12.78
C HIS A 64 -1.56 -17.40 13.23
N TYR A 65 -1.36 -17.31 14.55
CA TYR A 65 -0.04 -17.09 15.13
C TYR A 65 0.58 -18.48 15.30
N ALA A 66 1.60 -18.83 14.52
CA ALA A 66 2.36 -20.04 14.77
C ALA A 66 3.20 -19.80 16.03
N SER A 67 2.73 -20.30 17.18
CA SER A 67 3.51 -20.45 18.41
C SER A 67 4.25 -21.78 18.42
#